data_AF-A0A4R1XV24-F1
#
_entry.id   AF-A0A4R1XV24-F1
#
_cell.length_a   1.000
_cell.length_b   1.000
_cell.length_c   1.000
_cell.angle_alpha   90.00
_cell.angle_beta   90.00
_cell.angle_gamma   90.00
#
_symmetry.space_group_name_H-M   'P 1'
#
loop_
_entity.id
_entity.type
_entity.pdbx_description
1 polymer ?
#
loop_
_entity_poly.entity_id
_entity_poly.type
_entity_poly.pdbx_seq_one_letter_code
_entity_poly.pdbx_strand_id
1 'polypeptide(L)'
;MSSNLSARKATSIQLFSFKSAAMRAFHMSWLAFFVCFFAWFACAPLMPVIATEFHLSKDQIANINIAAVAITILVRLIVGPLCDKYGPRKTYTALLLIGSIPVFGVAAANSYESFLFFRLLIGAIGASFVITQYHTSIMFAPNVVGTANAAAAG
;
A
#
# COMPACT_ATOMS: atom_id res chain seq x y z
N MET A 1 -13.00 -24.76 -6.56
CA MET A 1 -11.63 -25.12 -6.12
C MET A 1 -11.45 -24.69 -4.67
N SER A 2 -11.82 -25.57 -3.73
CA SER A 2 -11.56 -25.40 -2.30
C SER A 2 -10.06 -25.62 -2.06
N SER A 3 -9.30 -24.54 -1.93
CA SER A 3 -7.88 -24.63 -1.58
C SER A 3 -7.78 -24.93 -0.09
N ASN A 4 -7.23 -26.10 0.26
CA ASN A 4 -6.76 -26.53 1.58
C ASN A 4 -6.48 -25.38 2.58
N LEU A 5 -7.52 -24.93 3.29
CA LEU A 5 -7.43 -23.97 4.40
C LEU A 5 -6.82 -24.58 5.67
N SER A 6 -6.39 -25.85 5.60
CA SER A 6 -5.68 -26.56 6.67
C SER A 6 -4.16 -26.49 6.56
N ALA A 7 -3.60 -25.58 5.75
CA ALA A 7 -2.19 -25.22 5.86
C ALA A 7 -1.99 -24.60 7.26
N ARG A 8 -1.39 -25.35 8.18
CA ARG A 8 -1.07 -24.86 9.53
C ARG A 8 -0.33 -23.52 9.39
N LYS A 9 -0.91 -22.46 9.97
CA LYS A 9 -0.28 -21.13 10.01
C LYS A 9 1.15 -21.27 10.54
N ALA A 10 2.09 -20.50 9.99
CA ALA A 10 3.48 -20.55 10.41
C ALA A 10 3.63 -20.05 11.86
N THR A 11 4.26 -20.86 12.71
CA THR A 11 4.50 -20.55 14.13
C THR A 11 5.86 -19.91 14.39
N SER A 12 6.70 -19.80 13.36
CA SER A 12 8.00 -19.12 13.40
C SER A 12 8.25 -18.35 12.10
N ILE A 13 9.03 -17.27 12.19
CA ILE A 13 9.46 -16.47 11.04
C ILE A 13 10.89 -16.87 10.70
N GLN A 14 11.09 -17.37 9.49
CA GLN A 14 12.42 -17.74 8.98
C GLN A 14 12.81 -16.79 7.85
N LEU A 15 13.29 -15.59 8.20
CA LEU A 15 13.51 -14.47 7.28
C LEU A 15 14.37 -14.79 6.05
N PHE A 16 15.29 -15.75 6.14
CA PHE A 16 16.17 -16.12 5.01
C PHE A 16 15.65 -17.32 4.20
N SER A 17 14.45 -17.82 4.51
CA SER A 17 13.88 -19.03 3.89
C SER A 17 12.69 -18.70 3.01
N PHE A 18 12.76 -19.06 1.73
CA PHE A 18 11.64 -18.93 0.76
C PHE A 18 10.85 -20.23 0.55
N LYS A 19 11.13 -21.24 1.38
CA LYS A 19 10.58 -22.60 1.19
C LYS A 19 9.10 -22.69 1.54
N SER A 20 8.65 -21.97 2.57
CA SER A 20 7.25 -22.03 3.02
C SER A 20 6.37 -21.03 2.25
N ALA A 21 5.08 -21.37 2.11
CA ALA A 21 4.10 -20.47 1.51
C ALA A 21 3.95 -19.16 2.31
N ALA A 22 3.99 -19.25 3.65
CA ALA A 22 3.91 -18.10 4.54
C ALA A 22 5.10 -17.14 4.35
N MET A 23 6.33 -17.64 4.25
CA MET A 23 7.50 -16.78 4.02
C MET A 23 7.51 -16.18 2.60
N ARG A 24 7.09 -16.91 1.57
CA ARG A 24 6.91 -16.30 0.24
C ARG A 24 5.86 -15.21 0.25
N ALA A 25 4.71 -15.45 0.89
CA ALA A 25 3.67 -14.45 1.04
C ALA A 25 4.17 -13.21 1.80
N PHE A 26 4.95 -13.41 2.87
CA PHE A 26 5.62 -12.34 3.60
C PHE A 26 6.55 -11.52 2.69
N HIS A 27 7.48 -12.17 1.99
CA HIS A 27 8.46 -11.50 1.12
C HIS A 27 7.84 -10.82 -0.10
N MET A 28 6.70 -11.30 -0.59
CA MET A 28 5.98 -10.61 -1.66
C MET A 28 5.18 -9.42 -1.10
N SER A 29 4.53 -9.58 0.05
CA SER A 29 3.67 -8.53 0.62
C SER A 29 4.47 -7.37 1.19
N TRP A 30 5.59 -7.61 1.88
CA TRP A 30 6.42 -6.53 2.40
C TRP A 30 7.06 -5.70 1.27
N LEU A 31 7.52 -6.36 0.19
CA LEU A 31 8.15 -5.69 -0.94
C LEU A 31 7.11 -4.86 -1.69
N ALA A 32 5.95 -5.43 -1.93
CA ALA A 32 4.85 -4.72 -2.53
C ALA A 32 4.38 -3.56 -1.64
N PHE A 33 4.44 -3.69 -0.31
CA PHE A 33 4.11 -2.62 0.62
C PHE A 33 5.15 -1.51 0.55
N PHE A 34 6.43 -1.86 0.56
CA PHE A 34 7.53 -0.93 0.41
C PHE A 34 7.40 -0.11 -0.87
N VAL A 35 7.12 -0.73 -2.02
CA VAL A 35 6.92 -0.02 -3.29
C VAL A 35 5.71 0.92 -3.22
N CYS A 36 4.57 0.45 -2.69
CA CYS A 36 3.39 1.27 -2.49
C CYS A 36 3.66 2.47 -1.56
N PHE A 37 4.36 2.24 -0.45
CA PHE A 37 4.68 3.24 0.55
C PHE A 37 5.65 4.28 -0.02
N PHE A 38 6.67 3.82 -0.75
CA PHE A 38 7.60 4.68 -1.45
C PHE A 38 6.87 5.60 -2.43
N ALA A 39 5.99 5.05 -3.29
CA ALA A 39 5.19 5.85 -4.21
C ALA A 39 4.26 6.84 -3.48
N TRP A 40 3.62 6.38 -2.40
CA TRP A 40 2.70 7.21 -1.61
C TRP A 40 3.40 8.38 -0.91
N PHE A 41 4.63 8.20 -0.45
CA PHE A 41 5.39 9.24 0.27
C PHE A 41 6.42 9.98 -0.59
N ALA A 42 6.68 9.58 -1.84
CA ALA A 42 7.71 10.18 -2.71
C ALA A 42 7.58 11.71 -2.87
N CYS A 43 6.35 12.23 -2.95
CA CYS A 43 6.12 13.67 -3.12
C CYS A 43 6.43 14.49 -1.85
N ALA A 44 6.40 13.89 -0.66
CA ALA A 44 6.61 14.61 0.59
C ALA A 44 8.00 15.27 0.70
N PRO A 45 9.13 14.55 0.50
CA PRO A 45 10.45 15.17 0.52
C PRO A 45 10.70 16.13 -0.65
N LEU A 46 9.99 15.95 -1.78
CA LEU A 46 10.11 16.80 -2.96
C LEU A 46 9.19 18.03 -2.93
N MET A 47 8.31 18.14 -1.93
CA MET A 47 7.31 19.21 -1.86
C MET A 47 7.90 20.62 -1.93
N PRO A 48 9.08 20.95 -1.36
CA PRO A 48 9.67 22.28 -1.52
C PRO A 48 9.98 22.64 -2.97
N VAL A 49 10.46 21.67 -3.76
CA VAL A 49 10.75 21.86 -5.19
C VAL A 49 9.45 21.99 -5.97
N ILE A 50 8.49 21.08 -5.74
CA ILE A 50 7.17 21.11 -6.37
C ILE A 50 6.43 22.42 -6.08
N ALA A 51 6.47 22.89 -4.83
CA ALA A 51 5.85 24.15 -4.45
C ALA A 51 6.44 25.35 -5.19
N THR A 52 7.73 25.32 -5.48
CA THR A 52 8.42 26.38 -6.24
C THR A 52 8.02 26.34 -7.71
N GLU A 53 8.05 25.15 -8.34
CA GLU A 53 7.73 24.96 -9.76
C GLU A 53 6.26 25.29 -10.09
N PHE A 54 5.33 24.91 -9.21
CA PHE A 54 3.90 25.16 -9.39
C PHE A 54 3.41 26.45 -8.72
N HIS A 55 4.32 27.23 -8.12
CA HIS A 55 4.02 28.44 -7.35
C HIS A 55 2.90 28.23 -6.30
N LEU A 56 2.94 27.11 -5.57
CA LEU A 56 1.89 26.71 -4.66
C LEU A 56 1.86 27.60 -3.41
N SER A 57 0.66 28.00 -3.01
CA SER A 57 0.44 28.60 -1.70
C SER A 57 0.55 27.55 -0.58
N LYS A 58 0.74 28.02 0.66
CA LYS A 58 0.75 27.14 1.84
C LYS A 58 -0.57 26.35 1.98
N ASP A 59 -1.69 27.00 1.67
CA ASP A 59 -3.01 26.38 1.74
C ASP A 59 -3.18 25.30 0.66
N GLN A 60 -2.66 25.52 -0.54
CA GLN A 60 -2.66 24.52 -1.62
C GLN A 60 -1.84 23.29 -1.24
N ILE A 61 -0.66 23.47 -0.66
CA ILE A 61 0.16 22.35 -0.16
C ILE A 61 -0.59 21.56 0.93
N ALA A 62 -1.25 22.27 1.86
CA ALA A 62 -2.05 21.65 2.90
C ALA A 62 -3.20 20.82 2.30
N ASN A 63 -3.96 21.39 1.35
CA ASN A 63 -5.04 20.70 0.66
C ASN A 63 -4.57 19.43 -0.06
N ILE A 64 -3.44 19.50 -0.76
CA ILE A 64 -2.82 18.35 -1.43
C ILE A 64 -2.53 17.22 -0.44
N ASN A 65 -1.90 17.54 0.70
CA ASN A 65 -1.54 16.54 1.70
C ASN A 65 -2.78 15.96 2.40
N ILE A 66 -3.76 16.80 2.73
CA ILE A 66 -5.02 16.36 3.34
C ILE A 66 -5.77 15.43 2.39
N ALA A 67 -5.91 15.81 1.11
CA ALA A 67 -6.55 14.98 0.09
C ALA A 67 -5.87 13.62 -0.05
N ALA A 68 -4.53 13.60 -0.08
CA ALA A 68 -3.74 12.38 -0.21
C ALA A 68 -3.89 11.40 0.97
N VAL A 69 -4.16 11.90 2.18
CA VAL A 69 -4.36 11.05 3.37
C VAL A 69 -5.84 10.69 3.55
N ALA A 70 -6.76 11.61 3.25
CA ALA A 70 -8.20 11.41 3.42
C ALA A 70 -8.73 10.26 2.56
N ILE A 71 -8.33 10.21 1.28
CA ILE A 71 -8.71 9.14 0.37
C ILE A 71 -8.19 7.77 0.82
N THR A 72 -7.02 7.71 1.46
CA THR A 72 -6.47 6.46 2.01
C THR A 72 -7.42 5.83 3.00
N ILE A 73 -8.05 6.63 3.87
CA ILE A 73 -9.00 6.14 4.87
C ILE A 73 -10.20 5.48 4.17
N LEU A 74 -10.76 6.14 3.16
CA LEU A 74 -11.91 5.62 2.40
C LEU A 74 -11.55 4.31 1.68
N VAL A 75 -10.41 4.26 1.01
CA VAL A 75 -9.99 3.09 0.24
C VAL A 75 -9.65 1.92 1.17
N ARG A 76 -9.13 2.17 2.38
CA ARG A 76 -8.91 1.14 3.41
C ARG A 76 -10.20 0.39 3.78
N LEU A 77 -11.32 1.09 3.87
CA LEU A 77 -12.63 0.49 4.15
C LEU A 77 -13.11 -0.41 2.99
N ILE A 78 -12.66 -0.13 1.76
CA ILE A 78 -13.03 -0.88 0.55
C ILE A 78 -12.12 -2.10 0.36
N VAL A 79 -10.80 -1.97 0.54
CA VAL A 79 -9.86 -3.07 0.26
C VAL A 79 -9.98 -4.24 1.23
N GLY A 80 -10.44 -4.02 2.47
CA GLY A 80 -10.70 -5.11 3.43
C GLY A 80 -11.70 -6.13 2.89
N PRO A 81 -12.95 -5.72 2.59
CA PRO A 81 -13.94 -6.59 1.95
C PRO A 81 -13.48 -7.19 0.62
N LEU A 82 -12.66 -6.47 -0.17
CA LEU A 82 -12.08 -7.02 -1.40
C LEU A 82 -11.09 -8.16 -1.11
N CYS A 83 -10.28 -8.07 -0.05
CA CYS A 83 -9.43 -9.17 0.40
C CYS A 83 -10.25 -10.37 0.85
N ASP A 84 -11.37 -10.17 1.55
CA ASP A 84 -12.25 -11.27 1.96
C ASP A 84 -12.88 -11.97 0.75
N LYS A 85 -13.30 -11.21 -0.26
CA LYS A 85 -13.98 -11.75 -1.45
C LYS A 85 -13.02 -12.38 -2.48
N TYR A 86 -11.89 -11.74 -2.75
CA TYR A 86 -10.99 -12.11 -3.86
C TYR A 86 -9.64 -12.66 -3.41
N GLY A 87 -9.35 -12.59 -2.11
CA GLY A 87 -8.06 -12.94 -1.52
C GLY A 87 -7.02 -11.83 -1.67
N PRO A 88 -6.03 -11.77 -0.76
CA PRO A 88 -5.07 -10.68 -0.69
C PRO A 88 -4.20 -10.57 -1.95
N ARG A 89 -3.83 -11.70 -2.57
CA ARG A 89 -2.99 -11.70 -3.78
C ARG A 89 -3.62 -10.92 -4.93
N LYS A 90 -4.90 -11.16 -5.24
CA LYS A 90 -5.59 -10.49 -6.35
C LYS A 90 -5.85 -9.02 -6.04
N THR A 91 -6.26 -8.72 -4.80
CA THR A 91 -6.47 -7.34 -4.35
C THR A 91 -5.18 -6.54 -4.45
N TYR A 92 -4.04 -7.12 -4.06
CA TYR A 92 -2.74 -6.46 -4.17
C TYR A 92 -2.36 -6.18 -5.63
N THR A 93 -2.49 -7.18 -6.51
CA THR A 93 -2.18 -7.00 -7.93
C THR A 93 -3.04 -5.91 -8.57
N ALA A 94 -4.34 -5.88 -8.27
CA ALA A 94 -5.22 -4.82 -8.76
C ALA A 94 -4.82 -3.43 -8.24
N LEU A 95 -4.51 -3.32 -6.94
CA LEU A 95 -4.05 -2.06 -6.35
C LEU A 95 -2.76 -1.55 -7.00
N LEU A 96 -1.78 -2.43 -7.24
CA LEU A 96 -0.52 -2.06 -7.90
C LEU A 96 -0.73 -1.63 -9.35
N LEU A 97 -1.53 -2.38 -10.12
CA LEU A 97 -1.79 -2.05 -11.52
C LEU A 97 -2.51 -0.72 -11.65
N ILE A 98 -3.61 -0.54 -10.90
CA ILE A 98 -4.38 0.71 -10.91
C ILE A 98 -3.55 1.86 -10.33
N GLY A 99 -2.81 1.62 -9.24
CA GLY A 99 -1.99 2.60 -8.56
C GLY A 99 -0.78 3.07 -9.38
N SER A 100 -0.25 2.24 -10.28
CA SER A 100 0.84 2.66 -11.16
C SER A 100 0.43 3.80 -12.11
N ILE A 101 -0.84 3.82 -12.55
CA ILE A 101 -1.37 4.83 -13.48
C ILE A 101 -1.22 6.26 -12.94
N PRO A 102 -1.74 6.62 -11.74
CA PRO A 102 -1.57 7.96 -11.20
C PRO A 102 -0.13 8.27 -10.78
N VAL A 103 0.68 7.26 -10.45
CA VAL A 103 2.12 7.44 -10.18
C VAL A 103 2.87 7.89 -11.43
N PHE A 104 2.59 7.31 -12.61
CA PHE A 104 3.14 7.83 -13.87
C PHE A 104 2.48 9.15 -14.26
N GLY A 105 1.18 9.30 -14.01
CA GLY A 105 0.41 10.49 -14.36
C GLY A 105 0.87 11.76 -13.65
N VAL A 106 1.37 11.67 -12.41
CA VAL A 106 1.86 12.83 -11.67
C VAL A 106 3.04 13.52 -12.37
N ALA A 107 3.83 12.79 -13.15
CA ALA A 107 4.94 13.35 -13.94
C ALA A 107 4.46 14.24 -15.11
N ALA A 108 3.20 14.09 -15.53
CA ALA A 108 2.57 14.92 -16.55
C ALA A 108 1.75 16.08 -15.96
N ALA A 109 1.70 16.24 -14.63
CA ALA A 109 1.00 17.33 -13.98
C ALA A 109 1.72 18.67 -14.28
N ASN A 110 0.94 19.69 -14.64
CA ASN A 110 1.44 21.03 -14.99
C ASN A 110 0.64 22.17 -14.33
N SER A 111 -0.33 21.81 -13.50
CA SER A 111 -1.13 22.75 -12.70
C SER A 111 -1.40 22.19 -11.31
N TYR A 112 -1.75 23.08 -10.38
CA TYR A 112 -2.19 22.70 -9.03
C TYR A 112 -3.28 21.62 -9.05
N GLU A 113 -4.33 21.80 -9.85
CA GLU A 113 -5.47 20.87 -9.91
C GLU A 113 -5.07 19.49 -10.42
N SER A 114 -4.26 19.43 -11.49
CA SER A 114 -3.76 18.16 -12.02
C SER A 114 -2.87 17.43 -11.01
N PHE A 115 -2.00 18.17 -10.32
CA PHE A 115 -1.13 17.61 -9.29
C PHE A 115 -1.93 17.11 -8.09
N LEU A 116 -2.90 17.90 -7.60
CA LEU A 116 -3.83 17.52 -6.54
C LEU A 116 -4.58 16.23 -6.88
N PHE A 117 -5.13 16.15 -8.10
CA PHE A 117 -5.85 14.98 -8.57
C PHE A 117 -4.99 13.71 -8.57
N PHE A 118 -3.80 13.76 -9.19
CA PHE A 118 -2.91 12.60 -9.19
C PHE A 118 -2.42 12.25 -7.78
N ARG A 119 -2.15 13.25 -6.95
CA ARG A 119 -1.71 13.02 -5.56
C ARG A 119 -2.80 12.36 -4.71
N LEU A 120 -4.05 12.75 -4.90
CA LEU A 120 -5.21 12.10 -4.29
C LEU A 120 -5.28 10.65 -4.74
N LEU A 121 -5.18 10.36 -6.03
CA LEU A 121 -5.21 8.97 -6.53
C LEU A 121 -4.03 8.12 -6.02
N ILE A 122 -2.83 8.70 -5.94
CA ILE A 122 -1.66 8.05 -5.31
C ILE A 122 -1.94 7.76 -3.83
N GLY A 123 -2.69 8.63 -3.14
CA GLY A 123 -3.14 8.42 -1.76
C GLY A 123 -3.83 7.06 -1.55
N ALA A 124 -4.68 6.65 -2.50
CA ALA A 124 -5.39 5.36 -2.46
C ALA A 124 -4.44 4.16 -2.32
N ILE A 125 -3.21 4.26 -2.85
CA ILE A 125 -2.19 3.22 -2.78
C ILE A 125 -1.77 2.93 -1.33
N GLY A 126 -1.92 3.90 -0.41
CA GLY A 126 -1.68 3.72 1.03
C GLY A 126 -2.63 2.73 1.72
N ALA A 127 -3.68 2.26 1.02
CA ALA A 127 -4.52 1.16 1.46
C ALA A 127 -3.83 -0.21 1.35
N SER A 128 -2.68 -0.29 0.66
CA SER A 128 -1.79 -1.46 0.62
C SER A 128 -1.47 -2.01 2.01
N PHE A 129 -1.38 -1.14 3.02
CA PHE A 129 -1.21 -1.51 4.43
C PHE A 129 -2.23 -2.57 4.86
N VAL A 130 -3.52 -2.36 4.59
CA VAL A 130 -4.58 -3.29 4.99
C VAL A 130 -4.41 -4.64 4.31
N ILE A 131 -4.05 -4.65 3.03
CA ILE A 131 -3.84 -5.88 2.26
C ILE A 131 -2.64 -6.64 2.83
N THR A 132 -1.54 -5.95 3.15
CA THR A 132 -0.35 -6.55 3.77
C THR A 132 -0.68 -7.17 5.11
N GLN A 133 -1.34 -6.41 6.00
CA GLN A 133 -1.75 -6.89 7.33
C GLN A 133 -2.69 -8.09 7.23
N TYR A 134 -3.62 -8.08 6.28
CA TYR A 134 -4.50 -9.21 6.03
C TYR A 134 -3.70 -10.45 5.62
N HIS A 135 -2.81 -10.30 4.64
CA HIS A 135 -2.07 -11.41 4.06
C HIS A 135 -1.14 -12.08 5.07
N THR A 136 -0.43 -11.32 5.89
CA THR A 136 0.41 -11.84 6.97
C THR A 136 -0.45 -12.49 8.07
N SER A 137 -1.58 -11.90 8.43
CA SER A 137 -2.46 -12.42 9.50
C SER A 137 -3.13 -13.75 9.17
N ILE A 138 -3.40 -14.03 7.89
CA ILE A 138 -3.90 -15.34 7.48
C ILE A 138 -2.79 -16.40 7.39
N MET A 139 -1.52 -16.01 7.25
CA MET A 139 -0.38 -16.91 7.07
C MET A 139 0.38 -17.26 8.35
N PHE A 140 0.38 -16.38 9.36
CA PHE A 140 1.16 -16.52 10.60
C PHE A 140 0.27 -16.74 11.83
N ALA A 141 0.71 -17.60 12.74
CA ALA A 141 -0.02 -17.97 13.95
C ALA A 141 0.03 -16.84 15.02
N PRO A 142 -0.90 -16.82 15.99
CA PRO A 142 -1.01 -15.72 16.97
C PRO A 142 0.28 -15.42 17.75
N ASN A 143 1.14 -16.42 17.96
CA ASN A 143 2.40 -16.26 18.68
C ASN A 143 3.47 -15.46 17.91
N VAL A 144 3.35 -15.31 16.59
CA VAL A 144 4.33 -14.59 15.73
C VAL A 144 3.71 -13.59 14.77
N VAL A 145 2.38 -13.55 14.63
CA VAL A 145 1.68 -12.67 13.69
C VAL A 145 1.99 -11.19 13.93
N GLY A 146 2.13 -10.77 15.20
CA GLY A 146 2.50 -9.40 15.54
C GLY A 146 3.87 -9.02 14.98
N THR A 147 4.87 -9.89 15.14
CA THR A 147 6.21 -9.70 14.58
C THR A 147 6.20 -9.72 13.06
N ALA A 148 5.42 -10.60 12.43
CA ALA A 148 5.29 -10.65 10.97
C ALA A 148 4.65 -9.36 10.43
N ASN A 149 3.60 -8.87 11.07
CA ASN A 149 2.92 -7.63 10.72
C ASN A 149 3.83 -6.40 10.86
N ALA A 150 4.58 -6.34 11.97
CA ALA A 150 5.54 -5.26 12.22
C ALA A 150 6.72 -5.30 11.24
N ALA A 151 7.29 -6.49 10.96
CA ALA A 151 8.40 -6.59 10.02
C ALA A 151 7.99 -6.33 8.56
N ALA A 152 6.74 -6.62 8.19
CA ALA A 152 6.28 -6.45 6.81
C ALA A 152 5.79 -5.01 6.50
N ALA A 153 5.22 -4.32 7.48
CA ALA A 153 4.55 -3.04 7.26
C ALA A 153 4.52 -2.09 8.48
N GLY A 154 5.30 -2.39 9.52
CA GLY A 154 5.50 -1.51 10.67
C GLY A 154 6.62 -0.50 10.48
#